data_AF-F8KSQ8-F1
#
_entry.id   AF-F8KSQ8-F1
#
_cell.length_a   1.000
_cell.length_b   1.000
_cell.length_c   1.000
_cell.angle_alpha   90.00
_cell.angle_beta   90.00
_cell.angle_gamma   90.00
#
_symmetry.space_group_name_H-M   'P 1'
#
loop_
_entity.id
_entity.type
_entity.pdbx_description
1 polymer ?
#
loop_
_entity_poly.entity_id
_entity_poly.type
_entity_poly.pdbx_seq_one_letter_code
_entity_poly.pdbx_strand_id
1 'polypeptide(L)' 'MDLDTLRGFAYVFFTILFTIFLYAYIVSMYVKDKKGITNYERYSQLALQDELDDAVIEPRSPLSQSKRG' A
#
# COMPACT_ATOMS: atom_id res chain seq x y z
N MET A 1 26.55 -0.46 29.87
CA MET A 1 25.65 0.38 29.06
C MET A 1 24.41 0.61 29.90
N ASP A 2 24.13 1.85 30.26
CA ASP A 2 22.97 2.18 31.07
C ASP A 2 21.68 2.12 30.24
N LEU A 3 20.55 1.95 30.92
CA LEU A 3 19.25 1.79 30.29
C LEU A 3 18.90 3.02 29.42
N ASP A 4 19.28 4.21 29.85
CA ASP A 4 19.08 5.46 29.12
C ASP A 4 19.89 5.50 27.82
N THR A 5 21.13 5.04 27.84
CA THR A 5 22.00 4.95 26.66
C THR A 5 21.46 3.94 25.66
N LEU A 6 20.98 2.79 26.13
CA LEU A 6 20.35 1.76 25.28
C LEU A 6 19.06 2.27 24.64
N ARG A 7 18.23 3.00 25.42
CA ARG A 7 16.99 3.62 24.94
C ARG A 7 17.28 4.63 23.84
N GLY A 8 18.23 5.54 24.04
CA GLY A 8 18.61 6.55 23.05
C GLY A 8 19.10 5.91 21.74
N PHE A 9 19.94 4.89 21.84
CA PHE A 9 20.42 4.14 20.67
C PHE A 9 19.28 3.44 19.93
N ALA A 10 18.39 2.77 20.67
CA ALA A 10 17.23 2.10 20.08
C ALA A 10 16.32 3.09 19.32
N TYR A 11 16.01 4.25 19.89
CA TYR A 11 15.19 5.26 19.20
C TYR A 11 15.80 5.67 17.86
N VAL A 12 17.07 6.08 17.85
CA VAL A 12 17.74 6.52 16.61
C VAL A 12 17.79 5.39 15.58
N PHE A 13 18.13 4.17 16.01
CA PHE A 13 18.15 3.00 15.14
C PHE A 13 16.78 2.74 14.50
N PHE A 14 15.71 2.69 15.29
CA PHE A 14 14.37 2.44 14.78
C PHE A 14 13.85 3.60 13.92
N THR A 15 14.15 4.85 14.25
CA THR A 15 13.80 6.00 13.42
C THR A 15 14.43 5.89 12.04
N ILE A 16 15.73 5.56 11.96
CA ILE A 16 16.42 5.39 10.68
C ILE A 16 15.85 4.17 9.93
N LEU A 17 15.67 3.04 10.61
CA LEU A 17 15.10 1.82 10.05
C LEU A 17 13.73 2.08 9.42
N PHE A 18 12.82 2.70 10.17
CA PHE A 18 11.46 2.99 9.69
C PHE A 18 11.45 4.04 8.58
N THR A 19 12.35 5.03 8.64
CA THR A 19 12.50 6.01 7.56
C THR A 19 12.91 5.31 6.26
N ILE A 20 13.95 4.48 6.30
CA ILE A 20 14.41 3.71 5.12
C ILE A 20 13.31 2.76 4.64
N PHE A 21 12.65 2.05 5.55
CA PHE A 21 11.56 1.14 5.23
C PHE A 21 10.40 1.86 4.52
N LEU A 22 10.00 3.04 5.01
CA LEU A 22 8.94 3.84 4.40
C LEU A 22 9.32 4.30 3.00
N TYR A 23 10.54 4.83 2.81
CA TYR A 23 10.99 5.22 1.47
C TYR A 23 11.09 4.03 0.53
N ALA A 24 11.59 2.88 0.99
CA ALA A 24 11.63 1.65 0.21
C ALA A 24 10.22 1.18 -0.18
N TYR A 25 9.23 1.31 0.71
CA TYR A 25 7.83 0.99 0.43
C TYR A 25 7.25 1.90 -0.65
N ILE A 26 7.47 3.21 -0.55
CA ILE A 26 7.05 4.18 -1.56
C ILE A 26 7.67 3.82 -2.93
N VAL A 27 8.98 3.55 -2.98
CA VAL A 27 9.66 3.13 -4.22
C VAL A 27 9.08 1.82 -4.75
N SER A 28 8.82 0.85 -3.89
CA SER A 28 8.19 -0.42 -4.28
C SER A 28 6.82 -0.20 -4.92
N MET A 29 6.02 0.73 -4.39
CA MET A 29 4.72 1.09 -4.95
C MET A 29 4.87 1.63 -6.38
N TYR A 30 5.77 2.59 -6.62
CA TYR A 30 6.03 3.11 -7.97
C TYR A 30 6.59 2.05 -8.93
N VAL A 31 7.41 1.13 -8.44
CA VAL A 31 7.93 0.02 -9.26
C VAL A 31 6.81 -0.95 -9.64
N LYS A 32 5.85 -1.24 -8.75
CA LYS A 32 4.70 -2.09 -9.06
C LYS A 32 3.77 -1.46 -10.10
N ASP A 33 3.62 -0.14 -10.04
CA ASP A 33 2.87 0.65 -11.03
C ASP A 33 3.55 0.58 -12.41
N LYS A 34 4.85 0.88 -12.49
CA LYS A 34 5.64 0.78 -13.74
C LYS A 34 5.69 -0.61 -14.35
N LYS A 35 5.61 -1.66 -13.52
CA LYS A 35 5.57 -3.06 -13.98
C LYS A 35 4.17 -3.50 -14.45
N GLY A 36 3.14 -2.66 -14.30
CA GLY A 36 1.77 -2.98 -14.72
C GLY A 36 1.08 -4.04 -13.87
N ILE A 37 1.62 -4.36 -12.68
CA ILE A 37 1.03 -5.35 -11.76
C ILE A 37 -0.19 -4.73 -11.05
N THR A 38 -0.14 -3.43 -10.77
CA THR A 38 -1.22 -2.68 -10.17
C THR A 38 -1.33 -1.36 -10.90
N ASN A 39 -2.41 -1.16 -11.66
CA ASN A 39 -2.62 0.03 -12.45
C ASN A 39 -3.36 1.07 -11.59
N TYR A 40 -2.60 1.89 -10.86
CA TYR A 40 -3.16 2.82 -9.87
C TYR A 40 -3.94 3.97 -10.53
N GLU A 41 -3.66 4.28 -11.80
CA GLU A 41 -4.44 5.27 -12.56
C GLU A 41 -5.92 4.87 -12.69
N ARG A 42 -6.23 3.57 -12.72
CA ARG A 42 -7.63 3.11 -12.83
C ARG A 42 -8.48 3.50 -11.62
N TYR A 43 -7.89 3.64 -10.44
CA TYR A 43 -8.65 4.12 -9.27
C TYR A 43 -8.97 5.62 -9.34
N SER A 44 -8.20 6.41 -10.09
CA SER A 44 -8.57 7.80 -10.35
C SER A 44 -9.86 7.92 -11.17
N GLN A 45 -10.11 6.93 -12.05
CA GLN A 45 -11.33 6.87 -12.87
C GLN A 45 -12.57 6.58 -12.02
N LEU A 46 -12.41 5.99 -10.83
CA LEU A 46 -13.48 5.68 -9.89
C LEU A 46 -14.20 6.94 -9.39
N ALA A 47 -13.49 8.07 -9.28
CA ALA A 47 -14.11 9.36 -8.94
C ALA A 47 -14.76 10.05 -10.15
N LEU A 48 -14.36 9.68 -11.37
CA LEU A 48 -14.89 10.25 -12.61
C LEU A 48 -16.11 9.46 -13.12
N GLN A 49 -16.15 8.17 -12.80
CA GLN A 49 -17.15 7.16 -13.18
C GLN A 49 -17.83 6.65 -11.89
N ASP A 50 -18.57 7.52 -11.22
CA ASP A 50 -19.33 7.23 -9.99
C ASP A 50 -20.82 6.92 -10.31
N GLU A 51 -21.16 6.64 -11.57
CA GLU A 51 -22.52 6.32 -11.98
C GLU A 51 -22.87 4.87 -11.62
N LEU A 52 -24.15 4.59 -11.35
CA LEU A 52 -24.59 3.27 -10.85
C LEU A 52 -24.38 2.13 -11.87
N ASP A 53 -24.32 2.48 -13.16
CA ASP A 53 -24.18 1.53 -14.27
C ASP A 53 -22.73 1.44 -14.79
N ASP A 54 -21.77 2.09 -14.12
CA ASP A 54 -20.38 2.11 -14.56
C ASP A 54 -19.67 0.75 -14.41
N ALA A 55 -18.64 0.57 -15.25
CA ALA A 55 -17.90 -0.67 -15.33
C ALA A 55 -17.11 -0.95 -14.04
N VAL A 56 -17.23 -2.18 -13.52
CA VAL A 56 -16.53 -2.61 -12.31
C VAL A 56 -15.02 -2.62 -12.55
N ILE A 57 -14.28 -1.79 -11.79
CA ILE A 57 -12.84 -1.58 -11.96
C ILE A 57 -12.01 -2.81 -11.57
N GLU A 58 -12.45 -3.57 -10.57
CA GLU A 58 -11.84 -4.84 -10.18
C GLU A 58 -12.87 -5.96 -10.05
N PRO A 59 -12.71 -7.07 -10.79
CA PRO A 59 -13.59 -8.22 -10.64
C PRO A 59 -13.43 -8.82 -9.23
N ARG A 60 -14.56 -9.13 -8.58
CA ARG A 60 -14.51 -9.77 -7.25
C ARG A 60 -13.83 -11.14 -7.36
N SER A 61 -12.85 -11.38 -6.48
CA SER A 61 -12.24 -12.70 -6.32
C SER A 61 -13.31 -13.77 -6.04
N PRO A 62 -13.17 -14.99 -6.60
CA PRO A 62 -14.14 -16.07 -6.43
C PRO A 62 -14.39 -16.45 -4.96
N LEU A 63 -13.42 -16.20 -4.06
CA LEU A 63 -13.55 -16.45 -2.62
C LEU A 63 -14.59 -15.54 -1.94
N SER A 64 -14.85 -14.34 -2.50
CA SER A 64 -15.87 -13.42 -1.98
C SER A 64 -17.28 -13.77 -2.41
N GLN A 65 -17.45 -14.49 -3.53
CA GLN A 65 -18.77 -14.86 -4.05
C GLN A 65 -19.40 -16.02 -3.26
N SER A 66 -18.58 -16.94 -2.76
CA SER A 66 -19.03 -18.12 -2.02
C SER A 66 -19.68 -17.82 -0.66
N LYS A 67 -19.52 -16.61 -0.09
CA LYS A 67 -20.06 -16.24 1.24
C LYS A 67 -21.45 -15.57 1.20
N ARG A 68 -22.07 -15.44 0.03
CA ARG A 68 -23.37 -14.75 -0.16
C ARG A 68 -24.49 -15.64 -0.71
N GLY A 69 -24.29 -16.96 -0.73
CA GLY A 69 -25.32 -17.96 -1.05
C GLY A 69 -26.04 -18.45 0.19
#